data_AF-A0A5C3FMW0-F1
#
_entry.id   AF-A0A5C3FMW0-F1
#
_cell.length_a   1.000
_cell.length_b   1.000
_cell.length_c   1.000
_cell.angle_alpha   90.00
_cell.angle_beta   90.00
_cell.angle_gamma   90.00
#
_symmetry.space_group_name_H-M   'P 1'
#
loop_
_entity.id
_entity.type
_entity.pdbx_description
1 polymer ?
#
loop_
_entity_poly.entity_id
_entity_poly.type
_entity_poly.pdbx_seq_one_letter_code
_entity_poly.pdbx_strand_id
1 'polypeptide(L)'
;MNTSTTVTTVNMLRAASRSARASSSSRALSTAAKSARTSLRPHPVVIGPTQLNRYQEHYRTTLASDLLYMTYDAAANLDAETRASSSADAQDRQREWDAESPYSVNRPQRPARGNRRLQPLTKPLPVQNTVTQIPRLEKVILTCFSKDAIANKHALVPLIAQMRAITGLSVEGSLSDPSLVAAASPASGSGASRGRIEIIRAKSGVASFKLRPGMPVGVKAILPGPVAHEFLEVLSTFVLPRLRSFAGFPLPPASQPPASPAAMSGVVSLGMHPEAIPLFPQIEINLDQYPNRPLGFQIDCITNQRGRKASEKARALLSGMGIPFVRRGDM
;
A
#
# COMPACT_ATOMS: atom_id res chain seq x y z
N MET A 1 99.10 -37.44 20.87
CA MET A 1 98.14 -37.50 19.75
C MET A 1 96.79 -37.88 20.32
N ASN A 2 95.72 -37.37 19.71
CA ASN A 2 94.31 -37.77 19.89
C ASN A 2 93.44 -36.81 20.71
N THR A 3 92.90 -35.88 19.94
CA THR A 3 91.53 -35.34 19.97
C THR A 3 90.51 -36.20 20.74
N SER A 4 89.83 -35.60 21.71
CA SER A 4 88.50 -36.05 22.14
C SER A 4 87.58 -34.84 22.31
N THR A 5 86.45 -34.92 21.62
CA THR A 5 85.45 -33.87 21.43
C THR A 5 84.64 -33.70 22.71
N THR A 6 84.60 -32.48 23.26
CA THR A 6 83.83 -32.13 24.45
C THR A 6 82.38 -31.83 24.11
N VAL A 7 81.46 -32.56 24.75
CA VAL A 7 80.03 -32.25 24.80
C VAL A 7 79.82 -31.12 25.81
N THR A 8 79.17 -30.03 25.40
CA THR A 8 78.80 -28.93 26.31
C THR A 8 77.28 -28.88 26.45
N THR A 9 76.77 -29.40 27.56
CA THR A 9 75.42 -29.14 28.06
C THR A 9 75.47 -27.86 28.90
N VAL A 10 74.78 -26.80 28.45
CA VAL A 10 74.62 -25.60 29.28
C VAL A 10 73.38 -25.75 30.13
N ASN A 11 73.63 -25.96 31.40
CA ASN A 11 72.70 -25.85 32.50
C ASN A 11 72.52 -24.35 32.81
N MET A 12 71.28 -23.85 32.83
CA MET A 12 70.94 -22.54 33.39
C MET A 12 69.74 -22.71 34.32
N LEU A 13 70.05 -22.82 35.61
CA LEU A 13 69.14 -22.58 36.72
C LEU A 13 68.61 -21.13 36.67
N ARG A 14 67.34 -20.89 37.02
CA ARG A 14 66.95 -20.20 38.28
C ARG A 14 65.42 -20.05 38.42
N ALA A 15 64.98 -20.19 39.67
CA ALA A 15 63.61 -20.29 40.16
C ALA A 15 62.80 -18.98 40.23
N ALA A 16 61.46 -19.10 40.14
CA ALA A 16 60.38 -18.29 40.74
C ALA A 16 59.05 -18.75 40.06
N SER A 17 57.82 -18.74 40.61
CA SER A 17 57.22 -18.35 41.89
C SER A 17 55.73 -18.77 41.87
N ARG A 18 55.23 -19.23 43.02
CA ARG A 18 53.86 -19.16 43.59
C ARG A 18 52.63 -18.86 42.69
N SER A 19 51.65 -19.78 42.81
CA SER A 19 50.20 -19.57 42.98
C SER A 19 49.47 -18.61 42.03
N ALA A 20 48.73 -19.18 41.07
CA ALA A 20 47.63 -18.51 40.39
C ALA A 20 46.32 -19.22 40.72
N ARG A 21 45.44 -18.50 41.41
CA ARG A 21 44.05 -18.84 41.73
C ARG A 21 43.30 -19.31 40.48
N ALA A 22 42.61 -20.44 40.60
CA ALA A 22 41.57 -20.84 39.65
C ALA A 22 40.44 -19.80 39.68
N SER A 23 40.33 -19.01 38.61
CA SER A 23 39.13 -18.21 38.35
C SER A 23 38.08 -19.15 37.74
N SER A 24 37.03 -19.41 38.52
CA SER A 24 35.82 -20.05 38.02
C SER A 24 35.16 -19.11 37.01
N SER A 25 35.34 -19.39 35.72
CA SER A 25 34.52 -18.78 34.69
C SER A 25 33.11 -19.35 34.81
N SER A 26 32.26 -18.71 35.61
CA SER A 26 30.82 -18.88 35.53
C SER A 26 30.37 -18.37 34.15
N ARG A 27 30.45 -19.24 33.14
CA ARG A 27 29.63 -19.10 31.94
C ARG A 27 28.19 -19.10 32.42
N ALA A 28 27.61 -17.91 32.57
CA ALA A 28 26.19 -17.76 32.76
C ALA A 28 25.52 -18.54 31.63
N LEU A 29 24.84 -19.63 31.97
CA LEU A 29 23.99 -20.38 31.05
C LEU A 29 23.03 -19.37 30.44
N SER A 30 23.26 -19.01 29.17
CA SER A 30 22.31 -18.14 28.48
C SER A 30 21.02 -18.96 28.36
N THR A 31 19.99 -18.55 29.09
CA THR A 31 18.64 -19.11 29.01
C THR A 31 17.95 -18.82 27.66
N ALA A 32 18.69 -18.26 26.69
CA ALA A 32 18.21 -17.81 25.40
C ALA A 32 18.38 -18.83 24.27
N ALA A 33 18.80 -20.07 24.53
CA ALA A 33 18.77 -21.13 23.53
C ALA A 33 17.33 -21.64 23.38
N LYS A 34 16.48 -20.87 22.68
CA LYS A 34 15.12 -21.28 22.33
C LYS A 34 15.21 -22.47 21.37
N SER A 35 14.94 -23.69 21.87
CA SER A 35 14.83 -24.88 21.04
C SER A 35 13.80 -24.66 19.92
N ALA A 36 14.20 -24.92 18.67
CA ALA A 36 13.31 -24.78 17.51
C ALA A 36 12.06 -25.69 17.59
N ARG A 37 12.08 -26.72 18.45
CA ARG A 37 10.92 -27.58 18.74
C ARG A 37 9.95 -26.97 19.75
N THR A 38 10.38 -26.03 20.59
CA THR A 38 9.58 -25.43 21.68
C THR A 38 9.23 -23.96 21.41
N SER A 39 9.83 -23.34 20.40
CA SER A 39 9.44 -22.00 19.97
C SER A 39 8.18 -22.07 19.10
N LEU A 40 7.02 -21.71 19.66
CA LEU A 40 5.84 -21.41 18.86
C LEU A 40 6.23 -20.32 17.85
N ARG A 41 5.94 -20.55 16.56
CA ARG A 41 6.08 -19.48 15.57
C ARG A 41 5.16 -18.35 16.02
N PRO A 42 5.64 -17.11 16.14
CA PRO A 42 4.76 -16.00 16.47
C PRO A 42 3.80 -15.81 15.31
N HIS A 43 2.62 -16.41 15.38
CA HIS A 43 1.53 -16.06 14.50
C HIS A 43 0.94 -14.77 15.06
N PRO A 44 1.01 -13.65 14.33
CA PRO A 44 0.49 -12.41 14.87
C PRO A 44 -1.03 -12.54 14.99
N VAL A 45 -1.56 -12.60 16.21
CA VAL A 45 -3.00 -12.64 16.46
C VAL A 45 -3.66 -11.47 15.74
N VAL A 46 -4.47 -11.76 14.72
CA VAL A 46 -5.29 -10.74 14.04
C VAL A 46 -6.59 -10.70 14.82
N ILE A 47 -6.90 -9.56 15.45
CA ILE A 47 -8.26 -9.34 15.96
C ILE A 47 -9.18 -9.29 14.74
N GLY A 48 -10.25 -10.08 14.77
CA GLY A 48 -11.28 -10.08 13.73
C GLY A 48 -12.07 -8.77 13.69
N PRO A 49 -13.13 -8.68 12.87
CA PRO A 49 -14.00 -7.52 12.88
C PRO A 49 -14.61 -7.35 14.28
N THR A 50 -14.40 -6.19 14.88
CA THR A 50 -14.88 -5.87 16.23
C THR A 50 -16.31 -5.34 16.23
N GLN A 51 -16.73 -4.72 15.13
CA GLN A 51 -18.05 -4.12 14.96
C GLN A 51 -18.58 -4.32 13.54
N LEU A 52 -19.89 -4.15 13.38
CA LEU A 52 -20.52 -4.08 12.08
C LEU A 52 -20.29 -2.67 11.49
N ASN A 53 -19.84 -2.60 10.25
CA ASN A 53 -19.65 -1.31 9.57
C ASN A 53 -20.91 -0.93 8.80
N ARG A 54 -21.51 0.21 9.18
CA ARG A 54 -22.73 0.74 8.59
C ARG A 54 -22.61 1.01 7.08
N TYR A 55 -21.52 1.62 6.63
CA TYR A 55 -21.30 1.88 5.19
C TYR A 55 -21.13 0.60 4.39
N GLN A 56 -20.48 -0.40 4.99
CA GLN A 56 -20.35 -1.72 4.39
C GLN A 56 -21.70 -2.44 4.29
N GLU A 57 -22.56 -2.30 5.31
CA GLU A 57 -23.92 -2.83 5.31
C GLU A 57 -24.81 -2.13 4.28
N HIS A 58 -24.79 -0.80 4.21
CA HIS A 58 -25.45 -0.01 3.18
C HIS A 58 -25.03 -0.48 1.78
N TYR A 59 -23.72 -0.65 1.55
CA TYR A 59 -23.24 -1.19 0.27
C TYR A 59 -23.84 -2.57 -0.06
N ARG A 60 -23.87 -3.48 0.91
CA ARG A 60 -24.35 -4.86 0.69
C ARG A 60 -25.87 -4.94 0.50
N THR A 61 -26.63 -4.11 1.19
CA THR A 61 -28.09 -4.19 1.26
C THR A 61 -28.77 -3.44 0.10
N THR A 62 -28.28 -2.25 -0.25
CA THR A 62 -28.89 -1.40 -1.28
C THR A 62 -27.98 -1.29 -2.50
N LEU A 63 -26.82 -0.63 -2.35
CA LEU A 63 -26.01 -0.19 -3.48
C LEU A 63 -25.51 -1.32 -4.38
N ALA A 64 -25.20 -2.50 -3.83
CA ALA A 64 -24.69 -3.60 -4.63
C ALA A 64 -25.69 -4.01 -5.72
N SER A 65 -26.99 -4.03 -5.40
CA SER A 65 -28.05 -4.37 -6.35
C SER A 65 -28.22 -3.28 -7.42
N ASP A 66 -28.23 -2.02 -7.01
CA ASP A 66 -28.34 -0.87 -7.91
C ASP A 66 -27.13 -0.77 -8.84
N LEU A 67 -25.92 -0.96 -8.31
CA LEU A 67 -24.68 -0.95 -9.09
C LEU A 67 -24.62 -2.11 -10.07
N LEU A 68 -25.12 -3.29 -9.68
CA LEU A 68 -25.24 -4.40 -10.62
C LEU A 68 -26.13 -3.99 -11.79
N TYR A 69 -27.30 -3.43 -11.51
CA TYR A 69 -28.24 -3.00 -12.56
C TYR A 69 -27.66 -1.88 -13.45
N MET A 70 -27.12 -0.82 -12.85
CA MET A 70 -26.56 0.34 -13.57
C MET A 70 -25.32 0.03 -14.40
N THR A 71 -24.48 -0.92 -13.95
CA THR A 71 -23.19 -1.21 -14.59
C THR A 71 -23.18 -2.48 -15.44
N TYR A 72 -24.32 -3.17 -15.53
CA TYR A 72 -24.50 -4.33 -16.39
C TYR A 72 -24.45 -3.91 -17.86
N ASP A 73 -23.54 -4.54 -18.60
CA ASP A 73 -23.43 -4.39 -20.05
C ASP A 73 -23.73 -5.75 -20.68
N ALA A 74 -24.95 -5.88 -21.22
CA ALA A 74 -25.43 -7.13 -21.82
C ALA A 74 -24.52 -7.59 -22.96
N ALA A 75 -24.05 -6.64 -23.79
CA ALA A 75 -23.19 -6.94 -24.92
C ALA A 75 -21.81 -7.45 -24.45
N ALA A 76 -21.28 -6.92 -23.35
CA ALA A 76 -20.01 -7.38 -22.80
C ALA A 76 -20.10 -8.74 -22.09
N ASN A 77 -21.25 -9.06 -21.49
CA ASN A 77 -21.43 -10.28 -20.70
C ASN A 77 -21.89 -11.49 -21.53
N LEU A 78 -22.73 -11.28 -22.55
CA LEU A 78 -23.19 -12.36 -23.44
C LEU A 78 -22.10 -12.82 -24.41
N ASP A 79 -21.34 -11.88 -24.99
CA ASP A 79 -20.27 -12.16 -25.95
C ASP A 79 -18.89 -12.29 -25.27
N ALA A 80 -18.87 -12.59 -23.97
CA ALA A 80 -17.65 -12.52 -23.16
C ALA A 80 -16.52 -13.40 -23.70
N GLU A 81 -16.83 -14.66 -24.04
CA GLU A 81 -15.86 -15.65 -24.52
C GLU A 81 -15.34 -15.31 -25.92
N THR A 82 -16.24 -14.86 -26.81
CA THR A 82 -15.95 -14.45 -28.19
C THR A 82 -15.21 -13.12 -28.27
N ARG A 83 -15.47 -12.16 -27.38
CA ARG A 83 -14.76 -10.86 -27.33
C ARG A 83 -13.42 -10.94 -26.63
N ALA A 84 -13.29 -11.78 -25.61
CA ALA A 84 -12.02 -11.95 -24.91
C ALA A 84 -10.92 -12.45 -25.85
N SER A 85 -11.24 -13.39 -26.74
CA SER A 85 -10.32 -13.95 -27.74
C SER A 85 -10.08 -13.03 -28.95
N SER A 86 -11.08 -12.26 -29.38
CA SER A 86 -11.00 -11.41 -30.57
C SER A 86 -10.46 -9.99 -30.31
N SER A 87 -10.34 -9.55 -29.06
CA SER A 87 -9.79 -8.22 -28.76
C SER A 87 -8.33 -8.12 -29.21
N ALA A 88 -8.00 -7.04 -29.92
CA ALA A 88 -6.64 -6.78 -30.41
C ALA A 88 -5.59 -6.82 -29.29
N ASP A 89 -5.99 -6.48 -28.05
CA ASP A 89 -5.11 -6.54 -26.88
C ASP A 89 -4.90 -7.96 -26.36
N ALA A 90 -5.88 -8.85 -26.47
CA ALA A 90 -5.68 -10.27 -26.13
C ALA A 90 -4.76 -10.95 -27.14
N GLN A 91 -4.95 -10.67 -28.43
CA GLN A 91 -4.07 -11.15 -29.48
C GLN A 91 -2.65 -10.62 -29.31
N ASP A 92 -2.48 -9.34 -28.95
CA ASP A 92 -1.16 -8.73 -28.72
C ASP A 92 -0.43 -9.35 -27.51
N ARG A 93 -1.18 -9.79 -26.49
CA ARG A 93 -0.65 -10.51 -25.31
C ARG A 93 -0.23 -11.93 -25.59
N GLN A 94 -0.74 -12.56 -26.63
CA GLN A 94 -0.48 -13.96 -27.00
C GLN A 94 0.34 -14.04 -28.29
N ARG A 95 1.18 -13.03 -28.58
CA ARG A 95 1.97 -13.05 -29.80
C ARG A 95 3.12 -14.02 -29.72
N GLU A 96 2.96 -15.09 -30.45
CA GLU A 96 3.93 -16.15 -30.59
C GLU A 96 4.70 -16.01 -31.90
N TRP A 97 5.80 -16.74 -31.98
CA TRP A 97 6.54 -16.93 -33.21
C TRP A 97 5.86 -18.03 -34.03
N ASP A 98 6.14 -18.07 -35.32
CA ASP A 98 5.59 -19.08 -36.20
C ASP A 98 5.99 -20.50 -35.74
N ALA A 99 5.00 -21.36 -35.53
CA ALA A 99 5.18 -22.69 -34.98
C ALA A 99 5.85 -23.66 -35.96
N GLU A 100 5.78 -23.37 -37.27
CA GLU A 100 6.40 -24.20 -38.32
C GLU A 100 7.93 -24.06 -38.35
N SER A 101 8.46 -22.95 -37.82
CA SER A 101 9.90 -22.72 -37.80
C SER A 101 10.57 -23.50 -36.65
N PRO A 102 11.58 -24.36 -36.90
CA PRO A 102 12.28 -25.07 -35.83
C PRO A 102 13.02 -24.13 -34.86
N TYR A 103 13.26 -22.88 -35.29
CA TYR A 103 13.90 -21.85 -34.48
C TYR A 103 12.96 -21.16 -33.47
N SER A 104 11.64 -21.40 -33.53
CA SER A 104 10.67 -20.76 -32.64
C SER A 104 10.48 -21.49 -31.30
N VAL A 105 10.80 -22.78 -31.23
CA VAL A 105 10.48 -23.69 -30.11
C VAL A 105 10.96 -23.16 -28.75
N ASN A 106 12.18 -22.62 -28.68
CA ASN A 106 12.77 -22.10 -27.43
C ASN A 106 12.85 -20.57 -27.41
N ARG A 107 12.14 -19.88 -28.32
CA ARG A 107 12.23 -18.43 -28.45
C ARG A 107 11.25 -17.76 -27.48
N PRO A 108 11.67 -16.73 -26.71
CA PRO A 108 10.76 -16.03 -25.83
C PRO A 108 9.64 -15.36 -26.63
N GLN A 109 8.50 -15.18 -25.98
CA GLN A 109 7.33 -14.55 -26.55
C GLN A 109 7.63 -13.17 -27.15
N ARG A 110 6.95 -12.81 -28.24
CA ARG A 110 7.18 -11.52 -28.93
C ARG A 110 6.77 -10.35 -28.02
N PRO A 111 7.58 -9.28 -27.96
CA PRO A 111 7.21 -8.08 -27.20
C PRO A 111 5.99 -7.40 -27.84
N ALA A 112 5.16 -6.72 -27.05
CA ALA A 112 3.91 -6.02 -27.42
C ALA A 112 4.05 -5.04 -28.62
N ARG A 113 2.95 -4.79 -29.36
CA ARG A 113 3.04 -4.24 -30.72
C ARG A 113 3.11 -2.73 -30.60
N GLY A 114 4.21 -2.17 -31.10
CA GLY A 114 4.50 -0.74 -30.97
C GLY A 114 4.78 -0.33 -29.53
N ASN A 115 4.82 0.98 -29.28
CA ASN A 115 5.14 1.56 -27.97
C ASN A 115 3.91 1.79 -27.08
N ARG A 116 2.83 1.01 -27.26
CA ARG A 116 1.63 1.11 -26.42
C ARG A 116 1.73 0.18 -25.22
N ARG A 117 1.20 0.61 -24.08
CA ARG A 117 1.05 -0.24 -22.90
C ARG A 117 -0.11 -1.20 -23.09
N LEU A 118 0.03 -2.43 -22.62
CA LEU A 118 -1.07 -3.39 -22.59
C LEU A 118 -2.17 -2.88 -21.65
N GLN A 119 -3.39 -2.80 -22.17
CA GLN A 119 -4.54 -2.35 -21.40
C GLN A 119 -5.09 -3.50 -20.58
N PRO A 120 -5.58 -3.27 -19.35
CA PRO A 120 -6.24 -4.31 -18.57
C PRO A 120 -7.52 -4.78 -19.29
N LEU A 121 -7.77 -6.10 -19.32
CA LEU A 121 -9.01 -6.63 -19.88
C LEU A 121 -10.13 -6.42 -18.87
N THR A 122 -11.30 -6.05 -19.37
CA THR A 122 -12.54 -6.02 -18.57
C THR A 122 -12.93 -7.46 -18.25
N LYS A 123 -13.18 -7.74 -16.97
CA LYS A 123 -13.75 -9.04 -16.57
C LYS A 123 -15.27 -9.00 -16.75
N PRO A 124 -15.86 -9.95 -17.52
CA PRO A 124 -17.31 -10.08 -17.62
C PRO A 124 -17.87 -10.57 -16.29
N LEU A 125 -19.12 -10.23 -15.98
CA LEU A 125 -19.80 -10.70 -14.77
C LEU A 125 -20.20 -12.19 -14.95
N PRO A 126 -19.59 -13.13 -14.22
CA PRO A 126 -19.94 -14.54 -14.31
C PRO A 126 -21.28 -14.80 -13.63
N VAL A 127 -22.12 -15.64 -14.23
CA VAL A 127 -23.44 -16.03 -13.68
C VAL A 127 -23.33 -16.59 -12.26
N GLN A 128 -22.26 -17.34 -11.97
CA GLN A 128 -22.05 -18.01 -10.68
C GLN A 128 -21.53 -17.07 -9.57
N ASN A 129 -20.76 -16.04 -9.92
CA ASN A 129 -20.01 -15.21 -8.96
C ASN A 129 -20.30 -13.71 -9.10
N THR A 130 -21.49 -13.37 -9.60
CA THR A 130 -21.93 -11.99 -9.88
C THR A 130 -21.66 -11.06 -8.70
N VAL A 131 -22.12 -11.43 -7.51
CA VAL A 131 -22.04 -10.63 -6.27
C VAL A 131 -20.60 -10.21 -5.93
N THR A 132 -19.62 -11.09 -6.18
CA THR A 132 -18.21 -10.81 -5.86
C THR A 132 -17.54 -9.85 -6.84
N GLN A 133 -18.08 -9.77 -8.07
CA GLN A 133 -17.52 -8.96 -9.15
C GLN A 133 -18.22 -7.62 -9.34
N ILE A 134 -19.29 -7.34 -8.60
CA ILE A 134 -19.91 -6.00 -8.51
C ILE A 134 -18.82 -4.99 -8.07
N PRO A 135 -18.82 -3.75 -8.59
CA PRO A 135 -17.94 -2.70 -8.12
C PRO A 135 -17.98 -2.59 -6.60
N ARG A 136 -16.85 -2.79 -5.93
CA ARG A 136 -16.70 -2.66 -4.47
C ARG A 136 -15.39 -1.98 -4.12
N LEU A 137 -15.36 -1.32 -2.98
CA LEU A 137 -14.15 -0.74 -2.42
C LEU A 137 -13.24 -1.84 -1.87
N GLU A 138 -11.98 -1.90 -2.31
CA GLU A 138 -10.99 -2.85 -1.78
C GLU A 138 -10.14 -2.22 -0.68
N LYS A 139 -9.69 -0.98 -0.93
CA LYS A 139 -8.86 -0.22 -0.01
C LYS A 139 -8.87 1.26 -0.38
N VAL A 140 -8.55 2.10 0.59
CA VAL A 140 -8.27 3.52 0.38
C VAL A 140 -6.83 3.77 0.74
N ILE A 141 -6.14 4.61 -0.03
CA ILE A 141 -4.80 5.06 0.30
C ILE A 141 -4.84 6.56 0.50
N LEU A 142 -4.41 7.02 1.66
CA LEU A 142 -4.22 8.43 1.95
C LEU A 142 -2.75 8.77 1.78
N THR A 143 -2.43 9.78 0.99
CA THR A 143 -1.07 10.25 0.78
C THR A 143 -0.98 11.74 1.10
N CYS A 144 -0.01 12.10 1.93
CA CYS A 144 0.26 13.49 2.25
C CYS A 144 1.76 13.75 2.17
N PHE A 145 2.14 14.80 1.45
CA PHE A 145 3.52 15.22 1.27
C PHE A 145 3.73 16.55 2.00
N SER A 146 4.77 16.62 2.82
CA SER A 146 5.19 17.85 3.49
C SER A 146 6.48 18.35 2.86
N LYS A 147 6.45 19.55 2.28
CA LYS A 147 7.66 20.20 1.76
C LYS A 147 8.65 20.54 2.87
N ASP A 148 8.14 20.87 4.06
CA ASP A 148 8.94 21.24 5.22
C ASP A 148 9.79 20.07 5.74
N ALA A 149 9.36 18.83 5.46
CA ALA A 149 10.09 17.61 5.76
C ALA A 149 11.48 17.55 5.08
N ILE A 150 11.66 18.28 3.96
CA ILE A 150 12.95 18.34 3.25
C ILE A 150 14.00 19.07 4.09
N ALA A 151 13.59 20.15 4.77
CA ALA A 151 14.49 20.92 5.64
C ALA A 151 14.56 20.29 7.05
N ASN A 152 13.41 19.90 7.60
CA ASN A 152 13.30 19.33 8.94
C ASN A 152 12.45 18.04 8.93
N LYS A 153 13.11 16.89 9.12
CA LYS A 153 12.44 15.59 9.21
C LYS A 153 11.37 15.53 10.32
N HIS A 154 11.56 16.28 11.41
CA HIS A 154 10.60 16.29 12.53
C HIS A 154 9.25 16.89 12.16
N ALA A 155 9.16 17.66 11.06
CA ALA A 155 7.89 18.14 10.53
C ALA A 155 6.93 17.01 10.14
N LEU A 156 7.42 15.78 9.95
CA LEU A 156 6.59 14.62 9.68
C LEU A 156 5.92 14.04 10.93
N VAL A 157 6.44 14.27 12.14
CA VAL A 157 5.89 13.71 13.39
C VAL A 157 4.42 14.09 13.60
N PRO A 158 4.02 15.37 13.55
CA PRO A 158 2.61 15.74 13.71
C PRO A 158 1.75 15.20 12.57
N LEU A 159 2.28 15.10 11.35
CA LEU A 159 1.57 14.52 10.21
C LEU A 159 1.30 13.02 10.44
N ILE A 160 2.30 12.27 10.92
CA ILE A 160 2.13 10.85 11.32
C ILE A 160 1.06 10.74 12.41
N ALA A 161 1.09 11.62 13.40
CA ALA A 161 0.11 11.63 14.48
C ALA A 161 -1.32 11.94 14.00
N GLN A 162 -1.49 12.91 13.09
CA GLN A 162 -2.78 13.22 12.45
C GLN A 162 -3.31 12.03 11.64
N MET A 163 -2.46 11.42 10.81
CA MET A 163 -2.86 10.25 10.02
C MET A 163 -3.23 9.06 10.90
N ARG A 164 -2.52 8.87 12.01
CA ARG A 164 -2.87 7.86 13.02
C ARG A 164 -4.19 8.16 13.70
N ALA A 165 -4.45 9.41 14.07
CA ALA A 165 -5.71 9.83 14.69
C ALA A 165 -6.91 9.62 13.77
N ILE A 166 -6.80 10.01 12.49
CA ILE A 166 -7.87 9.85 11.49
C ILE A 166 -8.15 8.37 11.21
N THR A 167 -7.10 7.57 11.01
CA THR A 167 -7.27 6.19 10.49
C THR A 167 -7.31 5.11 11.56
N GLY A 168 -6.85 5.40 12.78
CA GLY A 168 -6.68 4.40 13.83
C GLY A 168 -5.60 3.36 13.56
N LEU A 169 -4.81 3.51 12.48
CA LEU A 169 -3.81 2.53 12.06
C LEU A 169 -2.44 2.80 12.68
N SER A 170 -1.68 1.72 12.86
CA SER A 170 -0.32 1.81 13.41
C SER A 170 0.72 2.14 12.34
N VAL A 171 1.79 2.79 12.79
CA VAL A 171 2.94 3.16 11.96
C VAL A 171 3.84 1.95 11.76
N GLU A 172 4.26 1.72 10.52
CA GLU A 172 5.22 0.68 10.18
C GLU A 172 6.53 0.88 10.94
N GLY A 173 7.01 -0.18 11.59
CA GLY A 173 8.20 -0.12 12.46
C GLY A 173 7.96 0.38 13.88
N SER A 174 6.71 0.68 14.26
CA SER A 174 6.36 1.02 15.65
C SER A 174 6.58 -0.16 16.59
N LEU A 175 7.17 0.10 17.76
CA LEU A 175 7.34 -0.91 18.81
C LEU A 175 5.99 -1.37 19.41
N SER A 176 4.93 -0.57 19.25
CA SER A 176 3.58 -0.92 19.69
C SER A 176 3.05 -2.17 18.97
N ASP A 177 3.47 -2.38 17.73
CA ASP A 177 2.97 -3.45 16.87
C ASP A 177 4.15 -4.22 16.26
N PRO A 178 4.76 -5.15 17.04
CA PRO A 178 5.95 -5.89 16.58
C PRO A 178 5.66 -6.72 15.32
N SER A 179 4.39 -7.03 15.04
CA SER A 179 3.97 -7.71 13.82
C SER A 179 4.19 -6.87 12.55
N LEU A 180 4.11 -5.54 12.64
CA LEU A 180 4.38 -4.64 11.52
C LEU A 180 5.88 -4.43 11.31
N VAL A 181 6.69 -4.59 12.36
CA VAL A 181 8.17 -4.57 12.26
C VAL A 181 8.67 -5.75 11.42
N ALA A 182 8.11 -6.95 11.63
CA ALA A 182 8.48 -8.14 10.86
C ALA A 182 7.97 -8.15 9.41
N ALA A 183 6.89 -7.41 9.14
CA ALA A 183 6.26 -7.32 7.82
C ALA A 183 6.94 -6.32 6.86
N ALA A 184 7.89 -5.51 7.34
CA ALA A 184 8.62 -4.52 6.54
C ALA A 184 9.55 -5.14 5.46
N SER A 185 9.72 -6.47 5.45
CA SER A 185 10.41 -7.16 4.36
C SER A 185 9.49 -7.27 3.13
N PRO A 186 9.91 -6.78 1.95
CA PRO A 186 9.07 -6.71 0.74
C PRO A 186 8.59 -8.08 0.22
N ALA A 187 9.12 -9.20 0.75
CA ALA A 187 8.77 -10.56 0.36
C ALA A 187 7.55 -11.14 1.11
N SER A 188 7.10 -10.55 2.23
CA SER A 188 5.96 -11.08 3.00
C SER A 188 4.63 -10.49 2.52
N GLY A 189 4.03 -11.10 1.50
CA GLY A 189 2.72 -10.70 0.95
C GLY A 189 1.54 -10.80 1.92
N SER A 190 1.72 -11.40 3.11
CA SER A 190 0.67 -11.56 4.12
C SER A 190 0.31 -10.26 4.86
N GLY A 191 1.23 -9.28 4.92
CA GLY A 191 1.01 -8.00 5.60
C GLY A 191 0.15 -7.00 4.82
N ALA A 192 -0.22 -7.31 3.58
CA ALA A 192 -0.99 -6.41 2.71
C ALA A 192 -2.48 -6.31 3.09
N SER A 193 -3.01 -7.27 3.86
CA SER A 193 -4.41 -7.21 4.31
C SER A 193 -4.60 -6.30 5.53
N ARG A 194 -3.53 -6.03 6.29
CA ARG A 194 -3.58 -5.14 7.45
C ARG A 194 -3.32 -3.70 7.03
N GLY A 195 -4.11 -2.79 7.59
CA GLY A 195 -3.87 -1.37 7.43
C GLY A 195 -2.60 -0.94 8.14
N ARG A 196 -1.86 -0.02 7.53
CA ARG A 196 -0.60 0.50 8.08
C ARG A 196 -0.30 1.90 7.57
N ILE A 197 0.52 2.61 8.33
CA ILE A 197 1.04 3.92 7.98
C ILE A 197 2.52 3.80 7.63
N GLU A 198 2.90 4.15 6.41
CA GLU A 198 4.25 4.06 5.87
C GLU A 198 4.83 5.48 5.71
N ILE A 199 6.13 5.64 6.00
CA ILE A 199 6.84 6.89 5.71
C ILE A 199 7.32 6.87 4.26
N ILE A 200 6.86 7.84 3.46
CA ILE A 200 7.28 7.99 2.06
C ILE A 200 8.67 8.60 2.02
N ARG A 201 9.59 7.90 1.36
CA ARG A 201 10.93 8.40 1.05
C ARG A 201 11.01 8.80 -0.43
N ALA A 202 11.84 9.80 -0.71
CA ALA A 202 12.10 10.28 -2.06
C ALA A 202 12.73 9.17 -2.92
N LYS A 203 12.12 8.90 -4.07
CA LYS A 203 12.63 7.90 -5.03
C LYS A 203 13.73 8.47 -5.93
N SER A 204 13.59 9.74 -6.30
CA SER A 204 14.54 10.47 -7.14
C SER A 204 15.02 11.74 -6.43
N GLY A 205 16.22 12.19 -6.78
CA GLY A 205 16.77 13.47 -6.33
C GLY A 205 16.62 14.53 -7.40
N VAL A 206 16.30 15.76 -6.99
CA VAL A 206 16.21 16.94 -7.86
C VAL A 206 16.80 18.13 -7.10
N ALA A 207 17.90 18.69 -7.62
CA ALA A 207 18.65 19.75 -6.96
C ALA A 207 17.82 21.02 -6.73
N SER A 208 16.95 21.40 -7.69
CA SER A 208 16.08 22.58 -7.58
C SER A 208 15.11 22.52 -6.40
N PHE A 209 14.71 21.32 -5.98
CA PHE A 209 13.85 21.11 -4.82
C PHE A 209 14.63 20.77 -3.54
N LYS A 210 15.97 20.82 -3.59
CA LYS A 210 16.88 20.38 -2.52
C LYS A 210 16.61 18.94 -2.06
N LEU A 211 16.07 18.12 -2.98
CA LEU A 211 15.62 16.77 -2.69
C LEU A 211 16.71 15.76 -3.04
N ARG A 212 17.03 14.87 -2.11
CA ARG A 212 17.94 13.74 -2.32
C ARG A 212 17.19 12.41 -2.20
N PRO A 213 17.58 11.37 -2.97
CA PRO A 213 16.96 10.06 -2.85
C PRO A 213 17.10 9.52 -1.42
N GLY A 214 16.06 8.87 -0.91
CA GLY A 214 16.02 8.31 0.44
C GLY A 214 15.58 9.27 1.55
N MET A 215 15.51 10.58 1.29
CA MET A 215 14.98 11.54 2.28
C MET A 215 13.50 11.27 2.57
N PRO A 216 13.04 11.33 3.84
CA PRO A 216 11.62 11.20 4.17
C PRO A 216 10.88 12.50 3.83
N VAL A 217 9.80 12.41 3.05
CA VAL A 217 9.08 13.59 2.50
C VAL A 217 7.59 13.59 2.84
N GLY A 218 7.02 12.42 3.12
CA GLY A 218 5.59 12.31 3.34
C GLY A 218 5.20 11.06 4.08
N VAL A 219 3.90 10.87 4.23
CA VAL A 219 3.30 9.72 4.89
C VAL A 219 2.18 9.17 4.01
N LYS A 220 2.07 7.85 4.00
CA LYS A 220 1.03 7.11 3.31
C LYS A 220 0.30 6.22 4.30
N ALA A 221 -1.02 6.35 4.42
CA ALA A 221 -1.83 5.38 5.14
C ALA A 221 -2.54 4.46 4.14
N ILE A 222 -2.42 3.15 4.32
CA ILE A 222 -3.16 2.15 3.54
C ILE A 222 -4.28 1.62 4.42
N LEU A 223 -5.52 1.93 4.06
CA LEU A 223 -6.72 1.49 4.77
C LEU A 223 -7.34 0.29 4.06
N PRO A 224 -7.46 -0.87 4.70
CA PRO A 224 -8.15 -2.04 4.14
C PRO A 224 -9.66 -1.80 4.12
N GLY A 225 -10.40 -2.56 3.30
CA GLY A 225 -11.84 -2.41 3.07
C GLY A 225 -12.69 -1.96 4.27
N PRO A 226 -12.69 -2.68 5.41
CA PRO A 226 -13.51 -2.29 6.56
C PRO A 226 -13.18 -0.90 7.11
N VAL A 227 -11.89 -0.60 7.32
CA VAL A 227 -11.44 0.72 7.83
C VAL A 227 -11.66 1.81 6.77
N ALA A 228 -11.52 1.46 5.49
CA ALA A 228 -11.78 2.37 4.39
C ALA A 228 -13.25 2.81 4.33
N HIS A 229 -14.20 1.91 4.63
CA HIS A 229 -15.62 2.27 4.73
C HIS A 229 -15.91 3.22 5.90
N GLU A 230 -15.32 2.99 7.08
CA GLU A 230 -15.45 3.90 8.24
C GLU A 230 -14.87 5.29 7.92
N PHE A 231 -13.72 5.34 7.25
CA PHE A 231 -13.12 6.59 6.82
C PHE A 231 -14.01 7.35 5.83
N LEU A 232 -14.63 6.66 4.86
CA LEU A 232 -15.52 7.30 3.90
C LEU A 232 -16.84 7.76 4.51
N GLU A 233 -17.32 7.08 5.56
CA GLU A 233 -18.43 7.57 6.37
C GLU A 233 -18.09 8.93 6.98
N VAL A 234 -17.00 9.00 7.76
CA VAL A 234 -16.56 10.24 8.40
C VAL A 234 -16.31 11.34 7.36
N LEU A 235 -15.69 11.00 6.23
CA LEU A 235 -15.43 11.95 5.15
C LEU A 235 -16.74 12.56 4.63
N SER A 236 -17.70 11.73 4.24
CA SER A 236 -18.93 12.18 3.56
C SER A 236 -19.94 12.84 4.51
N THR A 237 -20.06 12.39 5.76
CA THR A 237 -21.05 12.93 6.70
C THR A 237 -20.54 14.12 7.50
N PHE A 238 -19.25 14.16 7.85
CA PHE A 238 -18.70 15.20 8.71
C PHE A 238 -17.79 16.19 7.97
N VAL A 239 -16.85 15.70 7.16
CA VAL A 239 -15.80 16.57 6.60
C VAL A 239 -16.29 17.35 5.39
N LEU A 240 -16.82 16.66 4.38
CA LEU A 240 -17.22 17.30 3.11
C LEU A 240 -18.30 18.38 3.31
N PRO A 241 -19.36 18.19 4.11
CA PRO A 241 -20.39 19.21 4.30
C PRO A 241 -19.91 20.45 5.05
N ARG A 242 -18.86 20.32 5.87
CA ARG A 242 -18.28 21.44 6.64
C ARG A 242 -17.30 22.29 5.84
N LEU A 243 -16.88 21.84 4.66
CA LEU A 243 -15.99 22.61 3.80
C LEU A 243 -16.75 23.76 3.11
N ARG A 244 -16.41 25.00 3.48
CA ARG A 244 -17.11 26.22 3.01
C ARG A 244 -17.15 26.38 1.49
N SER A 245 -16.06 26.08 0.80
CA SER A 245 -15.87 26.31 -0.65
C SER A 245 -15.89 25.01 -1.47
N PHE A 246 -16.44 23.94 -0.93
CA PHE A 246 -16.45 22.63 -1.59
C PHE A 246 -17.75 22.39 -2.37
N ALA A 247 -17.69 22.52 -3.69
CA ALA A 247 -18.80 22.16 -4.58
C ALA A 247 -18.88 20.63 -4.84
N GLY A 248 -17.76 19.93 -4.76
CA GLY A 248 -17.63 18.51 -5.05
C GLY A 248 -16.29 18.16 -5.70
N PHE A 249 -16.11 16.93 -6.15
CA PHE A 249 -14.91 16.54 -6.90
C PHE A 249 -15.12 16.66 -8.41
N PRO A 250 -14.16 17.23 -9.16
CA PRO A 250 -14.34 17.42 -10.59
C PRO A 250 -14.31 16.08 -11.34
N LEU A 251 -15.29 15.90 -12.22
CA LEU A 251 -15.31 14.81 -13.18
C LEU A 251 -14.16 14.95 -14.21
N PRO A 252 -13.71 13.83 -14.78
CA PRO A 252 -12.68 13.86 -15.81
C PRO A 252 -13.22 14.65 -17.03
N PRO A 253 -12.35 15.37 -17.76
CA PRO A 253 -12.80 16.11 -18.93
C PRO A 253 -13.33 15.14 -19.98
N ALA A 254 -14.36 15.55 -20.73
CA ALA A 254 -14.94 14.74 -21.82
C ALA A 254 -13.91 14.38 -22.91
N SER A 255 -12.85 15.16 -23.04
CA SER A 255 -11.73 14.90 -23.95
C SER A 255 -10.78 13.79 -23.50
N GLN A 256 -10.93 13.27 -22.27
CA GLN A 256 -10.07 12.21 -21.77
C GLN A 256 -10.29 10.93 -22.59
N PRO A 257 -9.24 10.33 -23.17
CA PRO A 257 -9.41 9.14 -23.98
C PRO A 257 -9.89 7.97 -23.10
N PRO A 258 -10.84 7.15 -23.58
CA PRO A 258 -11.38 6.01 -22.82
C PRO A 258 -10.30 4.95 -22.55
N ALA A 259 -9.26 4.94 -23.38
CA ALA A 259 -8.07 4.10 -23.27
C ALA A 259 -6.95 4.71 -22.41
N SER A 260 -7.20 5.83 -21.71
CA SER A 260 -6.24 6.36 -20.75
C SER A 260 -6.04 5.37 -19.59
N PRO A 261 -4.82 5.22 -19.04
CA PRO A 261 -4.59 4.45 -17.82
C PRO A 261 -5.49 4.88 -16.66
N ALA A 262 -5.78 6.18 -16.55
CA ALA A 262 -6.68 6.70 -15.52
C ALA A 262 -8.15 6.33 -15.75
N ALA A 263 -8.57 6.18 -17.02
CA ALA A 263 -9.93 5.77 -17.35
C ALA A 263 -10.15 4.27 -17.11
N MET A 264 -9.12 3.46 -17.39
CA MET A 264 -9.18 1.99 -17.30
C MET A 264 -8.79 1.43 -15.93
N SER A 265 -8.22 2.27 -15.07
CA SER A 265 -7.97 1.92 -13.67
C SER A 265 -9.27 2.04 -12.88
N GLY A 266 -9.58 1.07 -12.02
CA GLY A 266 -10.66 1.18 -11.02
C GLY A 266 -10.26 2.03 -9.81
N VAL A 267 -9.42 3.05 -10.00
CA VAL A 267 -8.94 3.93 -8.95
C VAL A 267 -9.49 5.33 -9.18
N VAL A 268 -10.08 5.90 -8.14
CA VAL A 268 -10.54 7.29 -8.16
C VAL A 268 -9.72 8.07 -7.14
N SER A 269 -8.94 9.02 -7.66
CA SER A 269 -8.11 9.91 -6.85
C SER A 269 -8.87 11.20 -6.55
N LEU A 270 -8.95 11.57 -5.29
CA LEU A 270 -9.60 12.77 -4.77
C LEU A 270 -8.53 13.62 -4.08
N GLY A 271 -8.41 14.89 -4.47
CA GLY A 271 -7.50 15.84 -3.82
C GLY A 271 -8.24 16.66 -2.77
N MET A 272 -7.72 16.71 -1.55
CA MET A 272 -8.28 17.51 -0.46
C MET A 272 -7.45 18.76 -0.20
N HIS A 273 -8.14 19.88 -0.01
CA HIS A 273 -7.52 21.13 0.43
C HIS A 273 -7.03 21.00 1.89
N PRO A 274 -5.95 21.71 2.30
CA PRO A 274 -5.48 21.74 3.68
C PRO A 274 -6.54 21.94 4.75
N GLU A 275 -7.58 22.72 4.45
CA GLU A 275 -8.70 23.01 5.36
C GLU A 275 -9.49 21.75 5.76
N ALA A 276 -9.37 20.65 5.03
CA ALA A 276 -10.12 19.42 5.33
C ALA A 276 -9.57 18.64 6.54
N ILE A 277 -8.25 18.66 6.78
CA ILE A 277 -7.64 17.92 7.91
C ILE A 277 -8.19 18.35 9.28
N PRO A 278 -8.26 19.64 9.65
CA PRO A 278 -8.75 20.05 10.97
C PRO A 278 -10.25 19.77 11.19
N LEU A 279 -11.02 19.52 10.12
CA LEU A 279 -12.45 19.23 10.20
C LEU A 279 -12.76 17.76 10.54
N PHE A 280 -11.75 16.89 10.60
CA PHE A 280 -11.94 15.53 11.08
C PHE A 280 -12.23 15.56 12.59
N PRO A 281 -13.28 14.85 13.06
CA PRO A 281 -13.65 14.86 14.47
C PRO A 281 -12.52 14.34 15.38
N GLN A 282 -11.65 13.46 14.87
CA GLN A 282 -10.50 12.93 15.62
C GLN A 282 -9.38 13.97 15.83
N ILE A 283 -9.33 15.02 15.02
CA ILE A 283 -8.30 16.08 15.07
C ILE A 283 -8.84 17.36 15.71
N GLU A 284 -10.11 17.68 15.48
CA GLU A 284 -10.76 18.90 15.99
C GLU A 284 -10.61 19.06 17.50
N ILE A 285 -10.64 17.95 18.25
CA ILE A 285 -10.56 17.93 19.72
C ILE A 285 -9.18 18.39 20.22
N ASN A 286 -8.11 18.11 19.48
CA ASN A 286 -6.73 18.30 19.93
C ASN A 286 -5.90 19.08 18.90
N LEU A 287 -6.52 20.04 18.22
CA LEU A 287 -5.89 20.85 17.18
C LEU A 287 -4.60 21.54 17.65
N ASP A 288 -4.58 22.03 18.90
CA ASP A 288 -3.45 22.72 19.52
C ASP A 288 -2.19 21.85 19.64
N GLN A 289 -2.33 20.52 19.60
CA GLN A 289 -1.20 19.58 19.64
C GLN A 289 -0.46 19.50 18.30
N TYR A 290 -1.02 20.08 17.23
CA TYR A 290 -0.47 20.03 15.88
C TYR A 290 -0.01 21.43 15.43
N PRO A 291 1.22 21.85 15.79
CA PRO A 291 1.69 23.21 15.52
C PRO A 291 1.97 23.50 14.04
N ASN A 292 2.06 22.47 13.20
CA ASN A 292 2.37 22.63 11.78
C ASN A 292 1.16 23.15 11.02
N ARG A 293 1.42 23.94 9.96
CA ARG A 293 0.40 24.37 9.01
C ARG A 293 -0.39 23.16 8.50
N PRO A 294 -1.72 23.24 8.39
CA PRO A 294 -2.51 22.17 7.79
C PRO A 294 -2.01 21.87 6.38
N LEU A 295 -2.03 20.59 6.01
CA LEU A 295 -1.53 20.11 4.72
C LEU A 295 -2.69 19.50 3.91
N GLY A 296 -2.63 19.65 2.60
CA GLY A 296 -3.52 18.91 1.70
C GLY A 296 -3.11 17.44 1.66
N PHE A 297 -4.06 16.58 1.32
CA PHE A 297 -3.80 15.16 1.15
C PHE A 297 -4.58 14.62 -0.03
N GLN A 298 -4.08 13.55 -0.62
CA GLN A 298 -4.72 12.84 -1.73
C GLN A 298 -5.28 11.53 -1.23
N ILE A 299 -6.52 11.25 -1.61
CA ILE A 299 -7.27 10.04 -1.29
C ILE A 299 -7.38 9.23 -2.57
N ASP A 300 -6.73 8.06 -2.63
CA ASP A 300 -6.87 7.12 -3.72
C ASP A 300 -7.82 5.98 -3.30
N CYS A 301 -9.04 6.02 -3.80
CA CYS A 301 -10.03 4.97 -3.60
C CYS A 301 -9.81 3.87 -4.62
N ILE A 302 -9.40 2.68 -4.17
CA ILE A 302 -9.09 1.53 -5.02
C ILE A 302 -10.24 0.55 -4.97
N THR A 303 -10.81 0.25 -6.14
CA THR A 303 -11.90 -0.72 -6.30
C THR A 303 -11.42 -2.01 -6.97
N ASN A 304 -12.27 -3.03 -6.96
CA ASN A 304 -12.01 -4.31 -7.63
C ASN A 304 -12.08 -4.24 -9.17
N GLN A 305 -12.65 -3.17 -9.74
CA GLN A 305 -12.88 -3.05 -11.17
C GLN A 305 -11.58 -2.77 -11.94
N ARG A 306 -11.43 -3.36 -13.13
CA ARG A 306 -10.32 -3.12 -14.05
C ARG A 306 -10.82 -3.20 -15.49
N GLY A 307 -10.23 -2.41 -16.38
CA GLY A 307 -10.55 -2.43 -17.80
C GLY A 307 -11.45 -1.27 -18.23
N ARG A 308 -12.19 -1.47 -19.31
CA ARG A 308 -13.01 -0.43 -19.94
C ARG A 308 -14.07 0.09 -18.97
N LYS A 309 -14.21 1.42 -18.87
CA LYS A 309 -15.15 2.11 -17.96
C LYS A 309 -14.96 1.80 -16.46
N ALA A 310 -13.82 1.24 -16.04
CA ALA A 310 -13.62 0.88 -14.64
C ALA A 310 -13.65 2.10 -13.69
N SER A 311 -13.05 3.22 -14.10
CA SER A 311 -13.08 4.45 -13.30
C SER A 311 -14.48 5.05 -13.20
N GLU A 312 -15.31 4.94 -14.25
CA GLU A 312 -16.71 5.38 -14.23
C GLU A 312 -17.54 4.55 -13.25
N LYS A 313 -17.38 3.22 -13.29
CA LYS A 313 -18.01 2.30 -12.32
C LYS A 313 -17.57 2.60 -10.89
N ALA A 314 -16.29 2.90 -10.68
CA ALA A 314 -15.77 3.28 -9.37
C ALA A 314 -16.34 4.63 -8.88
N ARG A 315 -16.51 5.62 -9.76
CA ARG A 315 -17.18 6.89 -9.40
C ARG A 315 -18.66 6.69 -9.08
N ALA A 316 -19.37 5.85 -9.83
CA ALA A 316 -20.77 5.52 -9.53
C ALA A 316 -20.91 4.91 -8.12
N LEU A 317 -20.00 4.00 -7.75
CA LEU A 317 -19.94 3.47 -6.38
C LEU A 317 -19.68 4.58 -5.35
N LEU A 318 -18.69 5.44 -5.57
CA LEU A 318 -18.37 6.51 -4.63
C LEU A 318 -19.51 7.52 -4.50
N SER A 319 -20.21 7.81 -5.59
CA SER A 319 -21.40 8.66 -5.62
C SER A 319 -22.53 8.04 -4.78
N GLY A 320 -22.75 6.73 -4.90
CA GLY A 320 -23.73 6.01 -4.08
C GLY A 320 -23.38 5.99 -2.58
N MET A 321 -22.09 6.13 -2.24
CA MET A 321 -21.62 6.28 -0.85
C MET A 321 -21.58 7.75 -0.38
N GLY A 322 -22.20 8.68 -1.11
CA GLY A 322 -22.34 10.07 -0.67
C GLY A 322 -21.16 10.98 -1.03
N ILE A 323 -20.28 10.59 -1.97
CA ILE A 323 -19.24 11.48 -2.49
C ILE A 323 -19.80 12.32 -3.65
N PRO A 324 -19.84 13.67 -3.54
CA PRO A 324 -20.34 14.52 -4.60
C PRO A 324 -19.31 14.67 -5.72
N PHE A 325 -19.78 14.50 -6.97
CA PHE A 325 -19.01 14.77 -8.18
C PHE A 325 -19.68 15.88 -9.00
N VAL A 326 -18.87 16.82 -9.49
CA VAL A 326 -19.35 17.98 -10.28
C VAL A 326 -18.67 17.96 -11.65
N ARG A 327 -19.38 18.39 -12.69
CA ARG A 327 -18.76 18.55 -14.01
C ARG A 327 -17.81 19.74 -13.95
N ARG A 328 -16.67 19.62 -14.61
CA ARG A 328 -15.62 20.65 -14.53
C ARG A 328 -16.06 22.03 -15.05
N GLY A 329 -17.12 22.10 -15.87
CA GLY A 329 -17.68 23.38 -16.35
C GLY A 329 -18.66 24.06 -15.37
N ASP A 330 -19.10 23.35 -14.34
CA ASP A 330 -20.05 23.83 -13.34
C ASP A 330 -19.35 24.26 -12.02
N MET A 331 -18.01 24.20 -11.99
CA MET A 331 -17.13 24.68 -10.91
C MET A 331 -16.61 26.08 -11.22
#